data_AF-A0A9X5MST7-F1
#
_entry.id   AF-A0A9X5MST7-F1
#
_cell.length_a   1.000
_cell.length_b   1.000
_cell.length_c   1.000
_cell.angle_alpha   90.00
_cell.angle_beta   90.00
_cell.angle_gamma   90.00
#
_symmetry.space_group_name_H-M   'P 1'
#
loop_
_entity.id
_entity.type
_entity.pdbx_description
1 polymer ?
#
loop_
_entity_poly.entity_id
_entity_poly.type
_entity_poly.pdbx_seq_one_letter_code
_entity_poly.pdbx_strand_id
1 'polypeptide(L)'
;MPFSRCFIKMPLLSFLNDFLVFIKFCLPFSLLFLLPKSRRQQLAISYIIICLYWIFSIDSVSLLLILSILSFYLLILSFFDADYFLLPNTLTYWLIFLGLLCNYTAYGLVPFEYAFYGFLGGSGLFYVIYLWGYFICQKCVLGFGDVKLFGAIGAWCGFEQLPYILLLGSFLGLIVYFSVLITINDRIKKVAFGSCLSFSTFMVLGFYFLPYTPFN
;
A
#
# COMPACT_ATOMS: atom_id res chain seq x y z
N MET A 1 22.04 -37.37 -21.60
CA MET A 1 21.43 -38.27 -20.58
C MET A 1 22.58 -38.78 -19.72
N PRO A 2 22.53 -38.75 -18.37
CA PRO A 2 21.41 -39.12 -17.48
C PRO A 2 21.09 -38.02 -16.43
N PHE A 3 19.84 -37.65 -16.13
CA PHE A 3 18.89 -38.31 -15.20
C PHE A 3 19.49 -39.41 -14.31
N SER A 4 20.09 -39.04 -13.17
CA SER A 4 19.93 -39.74 -11.88
C SER A 4 20.88 -39.13 -10.83
N ARG A 5 20.39 -39.09 -9.58
CA ARG A 5 21.08 -38.66 -8.34
C ARG A 5 21.04 -37.17 -8.03
N CYS A 6 19.93 -36.73 -7.42
CA CYS A 6 19.96 -36.26 -6.03
C CYS A 6 18.53 -35.94 -5.54
N PHE A 7 17.65 -36.95 -5.59
CA PHE A 7 16.46 -36.96 -4.74
C PHE A 7 16.81 -37.78 -3.50
N ILE A 8 16.36 -37.32 -2.34
CA ILE A 8 16.36 -37.98 -1.02
C ILE A 8 17.57 -37.63 -0.12
N LYS A 9 17.54 -36.43 0.46
CA LYS A 9 17.53 -36.22 1.92
C LYS A 9 17.35 -34.75 2.22
N MET A 10 16.11 -34.33 2.44
CA MET A 10 15.77 -33.13 3.23
C MET A 10 14.25 -32.92 3.15
N PRO A 11 13.46 -33.20 4.22
CA PRO A 11 12.02 -32.91 4.09
C PRO A 11 11.44 -32.01 5.19
N LEU A 12 12.23 -31.42 6.09
CA LEU A 12 11.66 -30.47 7.06
C LEU A 12 12.58 -29.32 7.47
N LEU A 13 13.87 -29.56 7.71
CA LEU A 13 14.77 -28.51 8.21
C LEU A 13 15.22 -27.52 7.11
N SER A 14 15.43 -27.98 5.87
CA SER A 14 15.68 -27.08 4.73
C SER A 14 14.41 -26.36 4.31
N PHE A 15 13.26 -27.02 4.33
CA PHE A 15 11.98 -26.38 4.08
C PHE A 15 11.69 -25.31 5.15
N LEU A 16 11.95 -25.59 6.43
CA LEU A 16 11.85 -24.59 7.49
C LEU A 16 12.86 -23.46 7.34
N ASN A 17 14.08 -23.73 6.87
CA ASN A 17 15.07 -22.68 6.61
C ASN A 17 14.71 -21.85 5.37
N ASP A 18 14.21 -22.46 4.31
CA ASP A 18 13.72 -21.76 3.11
C ASP A 18 12.45 -20.97 3.44
N PHE A 19 11.58 -21.51 4.31
CA PHE A 19 10.42 -20.81 4.87
C PHE A 19 10.83 -19.70 5.85
N LEU A 20 11.91 -19.87 6.63
CA LEU A 20 12.47 -18.83 7.51
C LEU A 20 13.23 -17.75 6.73
N VAL A 21 13.88 -18.09 5.63
CA VAL A 21 14.49 -17.15 4.68
C VAL A 21 13.40 -16.42 3.91
N PHE A 22 12.32 -17.11 3.54
CA PHE A 22 11.10 -16.51 3.01
C PHE A 22 10.50 -15.55 4.03
N ILE A 23 10.41 -15.91 5.32
CA ILE A 23 9.96 -15.05 6.43
C ILE A 23 10.93 -13.85 6.67
N LYS A 24 12.25 -14.04 6.58
CA LYS A 24 13.24 -12.96 6.69
C LYS A 24 13.20 -11.98 5.52
N PHE A 25 12.88 -12.46 4.32
CA PHE A 25 12.62 -11.63 3.14
C PHE A 25 11.18 -11.04 3.14
N CYS A 26 10.28 -11.65 3.91
CA CYS A 26 8.88 -11.30 4.10
C CYS A 26 8.67 -10.22 5.18
N LEU A 27 9.62 -9.99 6.08
CA LEU A 27 9.45 -9.01 7.15
C LEU A 27 9.69 -7.58 6.63
N PRO A 28 8.68 -6.68 6.67
CA PRO A 28 8.83 -5.26 6.33
C PRO A 28 9.95 -4.57 7.13
N PHE A 29 10.32 -5.17 8.27
CA PHE A 29 11.33 -4.67 9.19
C PHE A 29 12.75 -4.59 8.63
N SER A 30 13.14 -5.49 7.71
CA SER A 30 14.48 -5.46 7.10
C SER A 30 14.65 -4.25 6.18
N LEU A 31 13.60 -3.92 5.41
CA LEU A 31 13.54 -2.73 4.57
C LEU A 31 13.54 -1.45 5.40
N LEU A 32 12.94 -1.47 6.59
CA LEU A 32 12.93 -0.31 7.48
C LEU A 32 14.35 0.17 7.82
N PHE A 33 15.34 -0.73 7.92
CA PHE A 33 16.73 -0.38 8.18
C PHE A 33 17.42 0.36 7.02
N LEU A 34 16.87 0.32 5.80
CA LEU A 34 17.37 1.11 4.67
C LEU A 34 17.08 2.60 4.83
N LEU A 35 16.06 2.96 5.63
CA LEU A 35 15.70 4.36 5.87
C LEU A 35 16.66 5.02 6.87
N PRO A 36 17.01 6.31 6.66
CA PRO A 36 17.83 7.06 7.61
C PRO A 36 17.16 7.12 8.99
N LYS A 37 17.97 7.25 10.05
CA LYS A 37 17.47 7.23 11.45
C LYS A 37 16.35 8.25 11.70
N SER A 38 16.44 9.45 11.11
CA SER A 38 15.42 10.50 11.21
C SER A 38 14.07 10.07 10.61
N ARG A 39 14.08 9.47 9.41
CA ARG A 39 12.85 8.98 8.74
C ARG A 39 12.19 7.86 9.52
N ARG A 40 12.98 6.94 10.11
CA ARG A 40 12.43 5.88 10.98
C ARG A 40 11.70 6.44 12.20
N GLN A 41 12.23 7.51 12.81
CA GLN A 41 11.55 8.18 13.92
C GLN A 41 10.23 8.81 13.48
N GLN A 42 10.21 9.50 12.34
CA GLN A 42 8.98 10.07 11.77
C GLN A 42 7.93 9.00 11.44
N LEU A 43 8.36 7.86 10.90
CA LEU A 43 7.49 6.72 10.63
C LEU A 43 6.90 6.14 11.92
N ALA A 44 7.72 5.94 12.95
CA ALA A 44 7.25 5.45 14.24
C ALA A 44 6.23 6.41 14.88
N ILE A 45 6.50 7.72 14.86
CA ILE A 45 5.60 8.75 15.41
C ILE A 45 4.28 8.78 14.63
N SER A 46 4.32 8.82 13.30
CA SER A 46 3.11 8.81 12.46
C SER A 46 2.29 7.54 12.64
N TYR A 47 2.94 6.38 12.76
CA TYR A 47 2.26 5.12 13.05
C TYR A 47 1.55 5.14 14.40
N ILE A 48 2.21 5.66 15.45
CA ILE A 48 1.59 5.78 16.78
C ILE A 48 0.37 6.70 16.72
N ILE A 49 0.47 7.84 16.04
CA ILE A 49 -0.66 8.78 15.90
C ILE A 49 -1.85 8.12 15.20
N ILE A 50 -1.60 7.39 14.10
CA ILE A 50 -2.65 6.70 13.35
C ILE A 50 -3.26 5.57 14.19
N CYS A 51 -2.46 4.79 14.90
CA CYS A 51 -2.95 3.76 15.81
C CYS A 51 -3.83 4.35 16.91
N LEU A 52 -3.43 5.48 17.52
CA LEU A 52 -4.25 6.18 18.51
C LEU A 52 -5.59 6.62 17.90
N TYR A 53 -5.58 7.19 16.70
CA TYR A 53 -6.81 7.57 15.99
C TYR A 53 -7.77 6.37 15.79
N TRP A 54 -7.23 5.22 15.38
CA TRP A 54 -8.03 4.00 15.21
C TRP A 54 -8.59 3.47 16.53
N ILE A 55 -7.80 3.53 17.62
CA ILE A 55 -8.25 3.13 18.96
C ILE A 55 -9.46 3.96 19.43
N PHE A 56 -9.48 5.26 19.13
CA PHE A 56 -10.59 6.13 19.51
C PHE A 56 -11.82 5.99 18.61
N SER A 57 -11.63 5.57 17.36
CA SER A 57 -12.71 5.55 16.36
C SER A 57 -13.44 4.20 16.28
N ILE A 58 -12.78 3.10 16.66
CA ILE A 58 -13.26 1.73 16.41
C ILE A 58 -13.30 0.91 17.69
N ASP A 59 -14.50 0.43 18.03
CA ASP A 59 -14.72 -0.40 19.22
C ASP A 59 -14.30 -1.87 19.03
N SER A 60 -14.35 -2.37 17.78
CA SER A 60 -14.04 -3.78 17.50
C SER A 60 -12.54 -4.04 17.36
N VAL A 61 -12.03 -4.98 18.18
CA VAL A 61 -10.61 -5.33 18.21
C VAL A 61 -10.11 -5.90 16.88
N SER A 62 -10.95 -6.65 16.16
CA SER A 62 -10.59 -7.24 14.86
C SER A 62 -10.34 -6.18 13.80
N LEU A 63 -11.25 -5.22 13.62
CA LEU A 63 -11.07 -4.13 12.65
C LEU A 63 -9.87 -3.24 13.01
N LEU A 64 -9.66 -3.00 14.31
CA LEU A 64 -8.51 -2.23 14.79
C LEU A 64 -7.18 -2.88 14.40
N LEU A 65 -7.05 -4.20 14.58
CA LEU A 65 -5.87 -4.95 14.16
C LEU A 65 -5.67 -4.88 12.63
N ILE A 66 -6.74 -5.09 11.86
CA ILE A 66 -6.71 -5.07 10.39
C ILE A 66 -6.23 -3.70 9.87
N LEU A 67 -6.79 -2.61 10.40
CA LEU A 67 -6.45 -1.25 9.98
C LEU A 67 -5.08 -0.80 10.49
N SER A 68 -4.64 -1.28 11.66
CA SER A 68 -3.27 -1.07 12.14
C SER A 68 -2.24 -1.72 11.20
N ILE A 69 -2.51 -2.95 10.72
CA ILE A 69 -1.64 -3.63 9.76
C ILE A 69 -1.63 -2.87 8.42
N LEU A 70 -2.80 -2.54 7.88
CA LEU A 70 -2.91 -1.77 6.64
C LEU A 70 -2.15 -0.44 6.72
N SER A 71 -2.33 0.30 7.82
CA SER A 71 -1.68 1.59 8.02
C SER A 71 -0.17 1.49 8.14
N PHE A 72 0.35 0.45 8.79
CA PHE A 72 1.78 0.21 8.85
C PHE A 72 2.39 0.05 7.44
N TYR A 73 1.78 -0.76 6.58
CA TYR A 73 2.26 -0.97 5.21
C TYR A 73 2.14 0.29 4.35
N LEU A 74 1.00 0.99 4.39
CA LEU A 74 0.78 2.22 3.63
C LEU A 74 1.72 3.35 4.04
N LEU A 75 2.05 3.45 5.33
CA LEU A 75 3.05 4.39 5.83
C LEU A 75 4.45 4.03 5.33
N ILE A 76 4.86 2.77 5.43
CA ILE A 76 6.19 2.39 4.91
C ILE A 76 6.28 2.73 3.41
N LEU A 77 5.26 2.36 2.63
CA LEU A 77 5.22 2.62 1.20
C LEU A 77 5.26 4.13 0.88
N SER A 78 4.58 4.97 1.66
CA SER A 78 4.60 6.43 1.46
C SER A 78 5.97 7.04 1.77
N PHE A 79 6.65 6.60 2.83
CA PHE A 79 8.00 7.06 3.13
C PHE A 79 9.01 6.65 2.05
N PHE A 80 8.92 5.41 1.55
CA PHE A 80 9.77 4.95 0.44
C PHE A 80 9.50 5.71 -0.87
N ASP A 81 8.24 6.01 -1.17
CA ASP A 81 7.87 6.78 -2.35
C ASP A 81 8.34 8.24 -2.24
N ALA A 82 8.20 8.87 -1.07
CA ALA A 82 8.65 10.24 -0.83
C ALA A 82 10.18 10.42 -0.90
N ASP A 83 10.96 9.40 -0.47
CA ASP A 83 12.43 9.48 -0.45
C ASP A 83 13.07 9.00 -1.76
N TYR A 84 12.57 7.91 -2.33
CA TYR A 84 13.23 7.22 -3.45
C TYR A 84 12.40 7.19 -4.74
N PHE A 85 11.14 7.64 -4.72
CA PHE A 85 10.19 7.53 -5.84
C PHE A 85 10.06 6.09 -6.38
N LEU A 86 10.28 5.11 -5.51
CA LEU A 86 10.33 3.68 -5.85
C LEU A 86 9.60 2.88 -4.77
N LEU A 87 8.60 2.12 -5.20
CA LEU A 87 7.85 1.24 -4.31
C LEU A 87 8.44 -0.17 -4.30
N PRO A 88 8.90 -0.69 -3.15
CA PRO A 88 9.45 -2.03 -3.06
C PRO A 88 8.37 -3.08 -3.34
N ASN A 89 8.61 -3.89 -4.38
CA ASN A 89 7.67 -4.91 -4.84
C ASN A 89 7.29 -5.93 -3.76
N THR A 90 8.20 -6.24 -2.85
CA THR A 90 7.94 -7.17 -1.74
C THR A 90 6.80 -6.65 -0.87
N LEU A 91 6.84 -5.39 -0.45
CA LEU A 91 5.79 -4.79 0.38
C LEU A 91 4.44 -4.69 -0.35
N THR A 92 4.44 -4.30 -1.62
CA THR A 92 3.19 -4.15 -2.38
C THR A 92 2.51 -5.51 -2.62
N TYR A 93 3.26 -6.57 -2.90
CA TYR A 93 2.69 -7.91 -3.03
C TYR A 93 2.19 -8.46 -1.70
N TRP A 94 2.91 -8.25 -0.60
CA TRP A 94 2.42 -8.62 0.73
C TRP A 94 1.16 -7.88 1.10
N LEU A 95 1.06 -6.60 0.73
CA LEU A 95 -0.15 -5.82 0.94
C LEU A 95 -1.34 -6.39 0.16
N ILE A 96 -1.17 -6.74 -1.12
CA ILE A 96 -2.24 -7.41 -1.91
C ILE A 96 -2.65 -8.73 -1.27
N PHE A 97 -1.67 -9.57 -0.91
CA PHE A 97 -1.92 -10.89 -0.34
C PHE A 97 -2.68 -10.81 0.98
N LEU A 98 -2.24 -9.92 1.89
CA LEU A 98 -2.90 -9.70 3.17
C LEU A 98 -4.30 -9.13 3.01
N GLY A 99 -4.53 -8.24 2.04
CA GLY A 99 -5.85 -7.66 1.78
C GLY A 99 -6.86 -8.70 1.31
N LEU A 100 -6.48 -9.54 0.35
CA LEU A 100 -7.32 -10.64 -0.13
C LEU A 100 -7.56 -11.69 0.95
N LEU A 101 -6.53 -12.05 1.72
CA LEU A 101 -6.67 -13.01 2.82
C LEU A 101 -7.58 -12.47 3.92
N CYS A 102 -7.44 -11.20 4.27
CA CYS A 102 -8.30 -10.54 5.25
C CYS A 102 -9.76 -10.53 4.81
N ASN A 103 -10.03 -10.11 3.57
CA ASN A 103 -11.38 -10.06 3.00
C ASN A 103 -11.98 -11.45 2.70
N TYR A 104 -11.18 -12.51 2.70
CA TYR A 104 -11.66 -13.89 2.67
C TYR A 104 -12.18 -14.36 4.05
N THR A 105 -11.70 -13.77 5.15
CA THR A 105 -12.19 -14.11 6.49
C THR A 105 -13.49 -13.38 6.83
N ALA A 106 -14.24 -13.88 7.82
CA ALA A 106 -15.47 -13.26 8.31
C ALA A 106 -15.27 -11.85 8.94
N TYR A 107 -14.02 -11.41 9.10
CA TYR A 107 -13.66 -10.10 9.65
C TYR A 107 -13.19 -9.11 8.58
N GLY A 108 -13.39 -9.43 7.30
CA GLY A 108 -13.03 -8.57 6.17
C GLY A 108 -13.67 -7.18 6.23
N LEU A 109 -13.01 -6.20 5.63
CA LEU A 109 -13.54 -4.84 5.45
C LEU A 109 -14.70 -4.83 4.47
N VAL A 110 -14.63 -5.70 3.46
CA VAL A 110 -15.54 -5.78 2.32
C VAL A 110 -15.70 -7.25 1.90
N PRO A 111 -16.85 -7.69 1.35
CA PRO A 111 -16.97 -9.05 0.84
C PRO A 111 -15.90 -9.38 -0.22
N PHE A 112 -15.44 -10.63 -0.21
CA PHE A 112 -14.31 -11.08 -1.04
C PHE A 112 -14.45 -10.74 -2.53
N GLU A 113 -15.65 -10.86 -3.10
CA GLU A 113 -15.90 -10.56 -4.52
C GLU A 113 -15.54 -9.10 -4.86
N TYR A 114 -15.98 -8.15 -4.04
CA TYR A 114 -15.70 -6.73 -4.22
C TYR A 114 -14.21 -6.40 -3.99
N ALA A 115 -13.55 -7.10 -3.07
CA ALA A 115 -12.11 -7.00 -2.87
C ALA A 115 -11.33 -7.50 -4.10
N PHE A 116 -11.76 -8.61 -4.69
CA PHE A 116 -11.16 -9.18 -5.89
C PHE A 116 -11.38 -8.29 -7.12
N TYR A 117 -12.60 -7.80 -7.33
CA TYR A 117 -12.88 -6.81 -8.38
C TYR A 117 -12.17 -5.48 -8.13
N GLY A 118 -11.99 -5.07 -6.87
CA GLY A 118 -11.19 -3.92 -6.51
C GLY A 118 -9.73 -4.09 -6.91
N PHE A 119 -9.12 -5.25 -6.63
CA PHE A 119 -7.76 -5.56 -7.07
C PHE A 119 -7.63 -5.52 -8.60
N LEU A 120 -8.52 -6.21 -9.32
CA LEU A 120 -8.50 -6.26 -10.78
C LEU A 120 -8.78 -4.89 -11.41
N GLY A 121 -9.78 -4.18 -10.90
CA GLY A 121 -10.18 -2.86 -11.37
C GLY A 121 -9.12 -1.80 -11.09
N GLY A 122 -8.55 -1.79 -9.89
CA GLY A 122 -7.49 -0.85 -9.51
C GLY A 122 -6.22 -1.07 -10.35
N SER A 123 -5.71 -2.30 -10.38
CA SER A 123 -4.52 -2.61 -11.19
C SER A 123 -4.77 -2.42 -12.69
N GLY A 124 -5.93 -2.86 -13.20
CA GLY A 124 -6.31 -2.73 -14.60
C GLY A 124 -6.42 -1.27 -15.05
N LEU A 125 -7.10 -0.42 -14.29
CA LEU A 125 -7.28 1.00 -14.63
C LEU A 125 -5.94 1.71 -14.75
N PHE A 126 -5.08 1.56 -13.75
CA PHE A 126 -3.76 2.19 -13.75
C PHE A 126 -2.83 1.59 -14.80
N TYR A 127 -2.96 0.30 -15.10
CA TYR A 127 -2.20 -0.35 -16.15
C TYR A 127 -2.58 0.18 -17.55
N VAL A 128 -3.87 0.41 -17.80
CA VAL A 128 -4.34 1.03 -19.05
C VAL A 128 -3.80 2.46 -19.19
N ILE A 129 -3.84 3.26 -18.11
CA ILE A 129 -3.25 4.61 -18.10
C ILE A 129 -1.75 4.56 -18.38
N TYR A 130 -1.04 3.62 -17.74
CA TYR A 130 0.39 3.39 -17.97
C TYR A 130 0.69 3.07 -19.44
N LEU A 131 -0.06 2.14 -20.04
CA LEU A 131 0.10 1.77 -21.46
C LEU A 131 -0.21 2.95 -22.38
N TRP A 132 -1.31 3.66 -22.16
CA TRP A 132 -1.69 4.85 -22.94
C TRP A 132 -0.60 5.92 -22.89
N GLY A 133 -0.10 6.24 -21.69
CA GLY A 133 0.99 7.20 -21.51
C GLY A 133 2.28 6.74 -22.20
N TYR A 134 2.58 5.44 -22.16
CA TYR A 134 3.73 4.86 -22.85
C TYR A 134 3.62 5.00 -24.37
N PHE A 135 2.45 4.70 -24.95
CA PHE A 135 2.23 4.82 -26.40
C PHE A 135 2.30 6.27 -26.90
N ILE A 136 1.74 7.23 -26.15
CA ILE A 136 1.66 8.63 -26.59
C ILE A 136 2.99 9.35 -26.35
N CYS A 137 3.56 9.26 -25.15
CA CYS A 137 4.72 10.05 -24.76
C CYS A 137 6.05 9.35 -25.04
N GLN A 138 6.03 8.05 -25.41
CA GLN A 138 7.21 7.18 -25.54
C GLN A 138 8.13 7.22 -24.30
N LYS A 139 7.55 7.61 -23.15
CA LYS A 139 8.22 7.79 -21.87
C LYS A 139 7.29 7.28 -20.78
N CYS A 140 7.87 6.77 -19.70
CA CYS A 140 7.11 6.32 -18.54
C CYS A 140 6.50 7.54 -17.83
N VAL A 141 5.24 7.85 -18.15
CA VAL A 141 4.46 8.93 -17.53
C VAL A 141 4.11 8.57 -16.08
N LEU A 142 3.84 7.30 -15.82
CA LEU A 142 3.41 6.78 -14.52
C LEU A 142 4.38 5.71 -14.02
N GLY A 143 4.64 5.69 -12.71
CA GLY A 143 5.45 4.67 -12.08
C GLY A 143 4.71 3.33 -12.06
N PHE A 144 5.35 2.25 -12.49
CA PHE A 144 4.75 0.91 -12.40
C PHE A 144 4.48 0.48 -10.93
N GLY A 145 5.17 1.11 -9.97
CA GLY A 145 4.88 0.96 -8.55
C GLY A 145 3.49 1.46 -8.15
N ASP A 146 3.05 2.59 -8.71
CA ASP A 146 1.76 3.21 -8.40
C ASP A 146 0.60 2.30 -8.84
N VAL A 147 0.74 1.63 -10.00
CA VAL A 147 -0.21 0.64 -10.51
C VAL A 147 -0.43 -0.48 -9.48
N LYS A 148 0.66 -0.99 -8.89
CA LYS A 148 0.59 -2.07 -7.90
C LYS A 148 0.01 -1.59 -6.58
N LEU A 149 0.39 -0.40 -6.13
CA LEU A 149 -0.13 0.16 -4.88
C LEU A 149 -1.64 0.43 -4.99
N PHE A 150 -2.11 0.95 -6.12
CA PHE A 150 -3.54 1.18 -6.33
C PHE A 150 -4.33 -0.14 -6.40
N GLY A 151 -3.78 -1.17 -7.06
CA GLY A 151 -4.35 -2.52 -7.00
C GLY A 151 -4.34 -3.11 -5.59
N ALA A 152 -3.28 -2.87 -4.81
CA ALA A 152 -3.21 -3.27 -3.40
C ALA A 152 -4.31 -2.59 -2.59
N ILE A 153 -4.46 -1.27 -2.69
CA ILE A 153 -5.54 -0.54 -2.02
C ILE A 153 -6.91 -1.10 -2.42
N GLY A 154 -7.11 -1.43 -3.70
CA GLY A 154 -8.35 -2.07 -4.18
C GLY A 154 -8.63 -3.43 -3.55
N ALA A 155 -7.60 -4.21 -3.22
CA ALA A 155 -7.75 -5.48 -2.51
C ALA A 155 -8.24 -5.31 -1.06
N TRP A 156 -8.02 -4.13 -0.44
CA TRP A 156 -8.46 -3.84 0.93
C TRP A 156 -9.80 -3.11 0.96
N CYS A 157 -9.89 -1.99 0.24
CA CYS A 157 -11.03 -1.06 0.24
C CYS A 157 -12.18 -1.49 -0.68
N GLY A 158 -11.94 -2.46 -1.57
CA GLY A 158 -12.92 -2.90 -2.56
C GLY A 158 -13.08 -1.94 -3.73
N PHE A 159 -13.88 -2.36 -4.72
CA PHE A 159 -14.06 -1.63 -5.98
C PHE A 159 -14.74 -0.26 -5.80
N GLU A 160 -15.72 -0.15 -4.91
CA GLU A 160 -16.55 1.05 -4.76
C GLU A 160 -15.77 2.26 -4.23
N GLN A 161 -14.78 2.02 -3.37
CA GLN A 161 -14.00 3.09 -2.73
C GLN A 161 -12.88 3.62 -3.64
N LEU A 162 -12.45 2.87 -4.66
CA LEU A 162 -11.31 3.22 -5.50
C LEU A 162 -11.45 4.57 -6.23
N PRO A 163 -12.60 4.93 -6.83
CA PRO A 163 -12.75 6.24 -7.48
C PRO A 163 -12.56 7.41 -6.52
N TYR A 164 -13.05 7.29 -5.28
CA TYR A 164 -12.91 8.33 -4.26
C TYR A 164 -11.45 8.49 -3.82
N ILE A 165 -10.75 7.37 -3.61
CA ILE A 165 -9.32 7.36 -3.27
C ILE A 165 -8.50 7.99 -4.40
N LEU A 166 -8.78 7.63 -5.66
CA LEU A 166 -8.10 8.18 -6.82
C LEU A 166 -8.29 9.70 -6.92
N LEU A 167 -9.53 10.15 -6.77
CA LEU A 167 -9.88 11.57 -6.86
C LEU A 167 -9.17 12.36 -5.77
N LEU A 168 -9.29 11.94 -4.51
CA LEU A 168 -8.63 12.60 -3.37
C LEU A 168 -7.10 12.57 -3.50
N GLY A 169 -6.52 11.44 -3.93
CA GLY A 169 -5.09 11.30 -4.16
C GLY A 169 -4.57 12.24 -5.25
N SER A 170 -5.30 12.35 -6.36
CA SER A 170 -4.98 13.29 -7.45
C SER A 170 -5.08 14.75 -7.01
N PHE A 171 -6.10 15.08 -6.21
CA PHE A 171 -6.29 16.42 -5.66
C PHE A 171 -5.16 16.81 -4.69
N LEU A 172 -4.79 15.91 -3.78
CA LEU A 172 -3.65 16.10 -2.88
C LEU A 172 -2.33 16.25 -3.64
N GLY A 173 -2.11 15.41 -4.66
CA GLY A 173 -0.92 15.50 -5.52
C GLY A 173 -0.84 16.84 -6.25
N LEU A 174 -1.98 17.36 -6.70
CA LEU A 174 -2.07 18.68 -7.34
C LEU A 174 -1.78 19.81 -6.34
N ILE A 175 -2.33 19.75 -5.12
CA ILE A 175 -2.01 20.73 -4.05
C ILE A 175 -0.52 20.73 -3.74
N VAL A 176 0.09 19.55 -3.60
CA VAL A 176 1.54 19.41 -3.33
C VAL A 176 2.36 19.94 -4.51
N TYR A 177 1.95 19.68 -5.75
CA TYR A 177 2.61 20.21 -6.92
C TYR A 177 2.60 21.74 -6.93
N PHE A 178 1.44 22.36 -6.72
CA PHE A 178 1.31 23.82 -6.68
C PHE A 178 2.05 24.45 -5.50
N SER A 179 1.99 23.86 -4.31
CA SER A 179 2.67 24.41 -3.12
C SER A 179 4.19 24.44 -3.30
N VAL A 180 4.76 23.39 -3.89
CA VAL A 180 6.20 23.34 -4.16
C VAL A 180 6.57 24.28 -5.31
N LEU A 181 5.72 24.42 -6.35
CA LEU A 181 5.96 25.36 -7.45
C LEU A 181 6.01 26.83 -6.97
N ILE A 182 5.16 27.19 -5.99
CA ILE A 182 5.17 28.52 -5.38
C ILE A 182 6.39 28.73 -4.48
N THR A 183 6.79 27.70 -3.73
CA THR A 183 7.87 27.80 -2.72
C THR A 183 9.26 27.74 -3.36
N ILE A 184 9.42 26.85 -4.34
CA ILE A 184 10.67 26.59 -5.04
C ILE A 184 10.43 26.99 -6.48
N ASN A 185 11.06 28.09 -6.90
CA ASN A 185 10.95 28.62 -8.27
C ASN A 185 11.68 27.75 -9.32
N ASP A 186 11.85 26.46 -9.02
CA ASP A 186 12.44 25.46 -9.90
C ASP A 186 11.36 24.51 -10.41
N ARG A 187 11.54 24.05 -11.65
CA ARG A 187 10.66 23.04 -12.25
C ARG A 187 10.89 21.70 -11.57
N ILE A 188 9.97 21.31 -10.69
CA ILE A 188 9.93 19.98 -10.10
C ILE A 188 9.73 18.96 -11.24
N LYS A 189 10.60 17.95 -11.28
CA LYS A 189 10.54 16.91 -12.32
C LYS A 189 9.58 15.77 -11.97
N LYS A 190 9.33 15.50 -10.67
CA LYS A 190 8.51 14.38 -10.19
C LYS A 190 7.84 14.69 -8.84
N VAL A 191 6.58 14.26 -8.68
CA VAL A 191 5.82 14.29 -7.42
C VAL A 191 5.62 12.84 -6.97
N ALA A 192 5.74 12.60 -5.66
CA ALA A 192 5.55 11.30 -5.03
C ALA A 192 4.05 10.95 -4.94
N PHE A 193 3.51 10.37 -6.02
CA PHE A 193 2.08 10.12 -6.15
C PHE A 193 1.59 8.97 -5.25
N GLY A 194 2.40 7.93 -5.07
CA GLY A 194 2.10 6.83 -4.14
C GLY A 194 1.87 7.31 -2.71
N SER A 195 2.63 8.31 -2.26
CA SER A 195 2.45 8.95 -0.94
C SER A 195 1.09 9.64 -0.82
N CYS A 196 0.64 10.32 -1.88
CA CYS A 196 -0.66 10.97 -1.92
C CYS A 196 -1.80 9.93 -1.94
N LEU A 197 -1.62 8.81 -2.66
CA LEU A 197 -2.56 7.69 -2.64
C LEU A 197 -2.69 7.07 -1.25
N SER A 198 -1.58 6.81 -0.54
CA SER A 198 -1.62 6.33 0.84
C SER A 198 -2.41 7.27 1.76
N PHE A 199 -2.17 8.59 1.65
CA PHE A 199 -2.89 9.56 2.48
C PHE A 199 -4.38 9.63 2.15
N SER A 200 -4.74 9.61 0.86
CA SER A 200 -6.15 9.55 0.45
C SER A 200 -6.87 8.30 0.96
N THR A 201 -6.16 7.17 1.03
CA THR A 201 -6.70 5.91 1.58
C THR A 201 -7.01 6.06 3.06
N PHE A 202 -6.12 6.67 3.84
CA PHE A 202 -6.39 6.97 5.25
C PHE A 202 -7.58 7.90 5.44
N MET A 203 -7.69 8.92 4.59
CA MET A 203 -8.79 9.88 4.66
C MET A 203 -10.13 9.21 4.37
N VAL A 204 -10.22 8.40 3.31
CA VAL A 204 -11.45 7.66 2.94
C VAL A 204 -11.84 6.65 4.02
N LEU A 205 -10.88 5.85 4.51
CA LEU A 205 -11.15 4.88 5.57
C LEU A 205 -11.54 5.58 6.88
N GLY A 206 -10.89 6.69 7.22
CA GLY A 206 -11.27 7.52 8.36
C GLY A 206 -12.72 8.00 8.24
N PHE A 207 -13.12 8.55 7.09
CA PHE A 207 -14.51 8.96 6.86
C PHE A 207 -15.51 7.80 6.94
N TYR A 208 -15.11 6.62 6.48
CA TYR A 208 -15.97 5.44 6.50
C TYR A 208 -16.19 4.88 7.91
N PHE A 209 -15.15 4.91 8.75
CA PHE A 209 -15.16 4.36 10.12
C PHE A 209 -15.36 5.40 11.22
N LEU A 210 -15.48 6.68 10.88
CA LEU A 210 -15.90 7.69 11.86
C LEU A 210 -17.24 7.25 12.45
N PRO A 211 -17.38 7.22 13.79
CA PRO A 211 -18.71 7.13 14.36
C PRO A 211 -19.47 8.34 13.83
N TYR A 212 -20.50 8.10 13.02
CA TYR A 212 -21.64 8.99 13.00
C TYR A 212 -22.08 9.03 14.45
N THR A 213 -21.63 10.03 15.21
CA THR A 213 -22.31 10.44 16.42
C THR A 213 -23.61 11.07 15.89
N PRO A 214 -24.77 10.38 15.89
CA PRO A 214 -25.98 11.17 15.89
C PRO A 214 -25.90 11.98 17.17
N PHE A 215 -25.75 13.29 17.05
CA PHE A 215 -26.23 14.17 18.10
C PHE A 215 -27.73 13.88 18.22
N ASN A 216 -28.10 12.99 19.13
CA ASN A 216 -29.44 12.75 19.64
C ASN A 216 -29.32 12.57 21.15
#